data_AF-A0A162K2X9-F1
#
_entry.id   AF-A0A162K2X9-F1
#
_cell.length_a   1.000
_cell.length_b   1.000
_cell.length_c   1.000
_cell.angle_alpha   90.00
_cell.angle_beta   90.00
_cell.angle_gamma   90.00
#
_symmetry.space_group_name_H-M   'P 1'
#
loop_
_entity.id
_entity.type
_entity.pdbx_description
1 polymer ?
#
loop_
_entity_poly.entity_id
_entity_poly.type
_entity_poly.pdbx_seq_one_letter_code
_entity_poly.pdbx_strand_id
1 'polypeptide(L)'
;MMVRSQNDLYMVVPNYGAEINGWDDNTIDSLAIGSLTRGELQRSAMNICEFIMHAHVFSRKHEIIETVATFEANSSLSTEQSHSLSDPQVKPSAAGSTFIKVDQAGQYRIIVNIMSPEPELAQSACNVTLNDQLITIQMNRTEGKWIRQKLVKIELEAGFHQLKLDFVKPGLQIDWIEFKQV
;
A
#
# COMPACT_ATOMS: atom_id res chain seq x y z
N MET A 1 6.10 -17.24 20.57
CA MET A 1 6.30 -16.59 19.26
C MET A 1 5.99 -17.62 18.19
N MET A 2 5.15 -17.27 17.20
CA MET A 2 4.56 -18.20 16.22
C MET A 2 5.61 -19.07 15.50
N VAL A 3 6.63 -18.45 14.91
CA VAL A 3 7.70 -19.12 14.15
C VAL A 3 8.47 -20.15 15.00
N ARG A 4 8.72 -19.84 16.28
CA ARG A 4 9.42 -20.76 17.21
C ARG A 4 8.62 -22.02 17.51
N SER A 5 7.29 -21.87 17.55
CA SER A 5 6.35 -22.98 17.70
C SER A 5 6.12 -23.74 16.40
N GLN A 6 6.84 -23.40 15.32
CA GLN A 6 6.68 -24.00 13.99
C GLN A 6 5.25 -23.85 13.45
N ASN A 7 4.61 -22.74 13.79
CA ASN A 7 3.48 -22.25 13.03
C ASN A 7 4.05 -21.34 11.93
N ASP A 8 3.95 -21.81 10.70
CA ASP A 8 4.72 -21.28 9.57
C ASP A 8 4.08 -20.04 8.94
N LEU A 9 2.76 -19.86 9.07
CA LEU A 9 2.03 -18.80 8.38
C LEU A 9 1.04 -18.10 9.32
N TYR A 10 1.23 -16.79 9.51
CA TYR A 10 0.23 -15.96 10.18
C TYR A 10 -0.90 -15.61 9.22
N MET A 11 -2.14 -15.90 9.61
CA MET A 11 -3.33 -15.57 8.84
C MET A 11 -4.22 -14.60 9.64
N VAL A 12 -4.48 -13.37 9.19
CA VAL A 12 -3.96 -12.71 7.96
C VAL A 12 -3.48 -11.29 8.25
N VAL A 13 -2.52 -10.85 7.45
CA VAL A 13 -2.16 -9.44 7.34
C VAL A 13 -3.04 -8.77 6.27
N PRO A 14 -3.23 -7.43 6.29
CA PRO A 14 -3.99 -6.76 5.24
C PRO A 14 -3.37 -7.00 3.87
N ASN A 15 -4.18 -6.90 2.81
CA ASN A 15 -3.69 -6.98 1.44
C ASN A 15 -2.51 -6.01 1.22
N TYR A 16 -1.43 -6.52 0.63
CA TYR A 16 -0.16 -5.79 0.46
C TYR A 16 0.53 -5.29 1.75
N GLY A 17 0.00 -5.66 2.93
CA GLY A 17 0.57 -5.31 4.23
C GLY A 17 1.71 -6.21 4.67
N ALA A 18 1.85 -7.41 4.11
CA ALA A 18 2.88 -8.39 4.50
C ALA A 18 4.31 -7.83 4.34
N GLU A 19 4.59 -7.20 3.19
CA GLU A 19 5.92 -6.72 2.85
C GLU A 19 6.38 -5.55 3.73
N ILE A 20 5.44 -4.72 4.19
CA ILE A 20 5.71 -3.50 4.97
C ILE A 20 5.52 -3.71 6.47
N ASN A 21 5.35 -4.94 6.93
CA ASN A 21 5.00 -5.27 8.31
C ASN A 21 3.76 -4.49 8.80
N GLY A 22 2.64 -4.58 8.07
CA GLY A 22 1.44 -3.77 8.31
C GLY A 22 0.77 -3.95 9.69
N TRP A 23 1.10 -5.02 10.42
CA TRP A 23 0.66 -5.26 11.80
C TRP A 23 1.73 -4.98 12.86
N ASP A 24 2.90 -4.51 12.44
CA ASP A 24 4.04 -4.23 13.32
C ASP A 24 4.40 -5.43 14.21
N ASP A 25 4.53 -6.62 13.58
CA ASP A 25 4.93 -7.82 14.30
C ASP A 25 6.40 -7.74 14.77
N ASN A 26 6.73 -8.54 15.77
CA ASN A 26 8.01 -8.49 16.46
C ASN A 26 9.09 -9.39 15.85
N THR A 27 8.97 -9.81 14.58
CA THR A 27 9.91 -10.73 13.94
C THR A 27 11.32 -10.16 13.89
N ILE A 28 11.46 -8.91 13.43
CA ILE A 28 12.77 -8.23 13.29
C ILE A 28 13.37 -7.94 14.68
N ASP A 29 12.58 -7.42 15.61
CA ASP A 29 13.03 -7.14 16.98
C ASP A 29 13.52 -8.40 17.68
N SER A 30 12.82 -9.53 17.49
CA SER A 30 13.18 -10.81 18.10
C SER A 30 14.47 -11.40 17.55
N LEU A 31 14.78 -11.15 16.26
CA LEU A 31 16.09 -11.46 15.68
C LEU A 31 17.19 -10.61 16.33
N ALA A 32 16.93 -9.30 16.52
CA ALA A 32 17.91 -8.37 17.08
C ALA A 32 18.26 -8.72 18.54
N ILE A 33 17.26 -9.09 19.36
CA ILE A 33 17.48 -9.47 20.77
C ILE A 33 17.87 -10.96 20.95
N GLY A 34 17.94 -11.74 19.86
CA GLY A 34 18.32 -13.15 19.87
C GLY A 34 17.26 -14.11 20.43
N SER A 35 16.01 -13.65 20.61
CA SER A 35 14.91 -14.50 21.06
C SER A 35 14.30 -15.34 19.93
N LEU A 36 14.62 -15.03 18.67
CA LEU A 36 14.35 -15.77 17.45
C LEU A 36 15.65 -15.91 16.65
N THR A 37 15.83 -17.01 15.94
CA THR A 37 16.99 -17.25 15.07
C THR A 37 16.62 -17.23 13.58
N ARG A 38 17.60 -16.90 12.73
CA ARG A 38 17.45 -17.00 11.28
C ARG A 38 17.12 -18.44 10.83
N GLY A 39 17.65 -19.45 11.52
CA GLY A 39 17.39 -20.86 11.22
C GLY A 39 15.92 -21.25 11.43
N GLU A 40 15.26 -20.70 12.46
CA GLU A 40 13.82 -20.90 12.68
C GLU A 40 12.99 -20.30 11.54
N LEU A 41 13.33 -19.10 11.06
CA LEU A 41 12.68 -18.49 9.89
C LEU A 41 12.92 -19.27 8.61
N GLN A 42 14.16 -19.72 8.38
CA GLN A 42 14.50 -20.54 7.21
C GLN A 42 13.73 -21.85 7.20
N ARG A 43 13.52 -22.48 8.36
CA ARG A 43 12.69 -23.68 8.49
C ARG A 43 11.24 -23.43 8.07
N SER A 44 10.61 -22.37 8.57
CA SER A 44 9.25 -22.03 8.14
C SER A 44 9.18 -21.68 6.65
N ALA A 45 10.18 -20.98 6.11
CA ALA A 45 10.26 -20.70 4.67
C ALA A 45 10.38 -21.99 3.84
N MET A 46 11.17 -22.98 4.28
CA MET A 46 11.26 -24.28 3.61
C MET A 46 9.90 -24.99 3.56
N ASN A 47 9.18 -25.04 4.68
CA ASN A 47 7.85 -25.67 4.75
C ASN A 47 6.85 -24.99 3.81
N ILE A 48 6.84 -23.65 3.77
CA ILE A 48 5.96 -22.87 2.89
C ILE A 48 6.31 -23.14 1.42
N CYS A 49 7.59 -23.07 1.05
CA CYS A 49 8.04 -23.32 -0.32
C CYS A 49 7.72 -24.75 -0.76
N GLU A 50 7.93 -25.74 0.11
CA GLU A 50 7.60 -27.14 -0.15
C GLU A 50 6.11 -27.31 -0.44
N PHE A 51 5.24 -26.72 0.38
CA PHE A 51 3.80 -26.73 0.11
C PHE A 51 3.46 -26.07 -1.23
N ILE A 52 3.99 -24.86 -1.49
CA ILE A 52 3.70 -24.12 -2.72
C ILE A 52 4.12 -24.93 -3.95
N MET A 53 5.29 -25.57 -3.95
CA MET A 53 5.78 -26.39 -5.07
C MET A 53 4.85 -27.54 -5.45
N HIS A 54 4.05 -28.05 -4.50
CA HIS A 54 3.08 -29.12 -4.73
C HIS A 54 1.65 -28.60 -4.97
N ALA A 55 1.38 -27.32 -4.76
CA ALA A 55 0.06 -26.74 -4.92
C ALA A 55 -0.25 -26.43 -6.40
N HIS A 56 -1.53 -26.53 -6.79
CA HIS A 56 -1.97 -26.23 -8.16
C HIS A 56 -1.59 -24.83 -8.64
N VAL A 57 -1.43 -23.86 -7.74
CA VAL A 57 -1.01 -22.49 -8.07
C VAL A 57 0.39 -22.45 -8.69
N PHE A 58 1.27 -23.41 -8.36
CA PHE A 58 2.64 -23.48 -8.88
C PHE A 58 2.70 -23.77 -10.38
N SER A 59 1.76 -24.59 -10.89
CA SER A 59 1.69 -24.90 -12.32
C SER A 59 0.97 -23.83 -13.15
N ARG A 60 0.35 -22.83 -12.52
CA ARG A 60 -0.34 -21.76 -13.24
C ARG A 60 0.69 -20.81 -13.84
N LYS A 61 0.48 -20.35 -15.08
CA LYS A 61 1.30 -19.32 -15.70
C LYS A 61 1.30 -18.09 -14.79
N HIS A 62 2.46 -17.74 -14.26
CA HIS A 62 2.62 -16.53 -13.47
C HIS A 62 2.85 -15.36 -14.43
N GLU A 63 1.80 -14.60 -14.70
CA GLU A 63 1.94 -13.33 -15.40
C GLU A 63 2.06 -12.22 -14.35
N ILE A 64 3.28 -11.69 -14.16
CA ILE A 64 3.48 -10.47 -13.38
C ILE A 64 3.05 -9.30 -14.26
N ILE A 65 1.73 -9.16 -14.45
CA ILE A 65 1.16 -7.98 -15.05
C ILE A 65 0.96 -6.98 -13.91
N GLU A 66 2.04 -6.33 -13.47
CA GLU A 66 1.88 -5.00 -12.87
C GLU A 66 1.54 -4.08 -14.05
N THR A 67 0.25 -3.92 -14.37
CA THR A 67 -0.18 -2.86 -15.29
C THR A 67 0.12 -1.54 -14.57
N VAL A 68 1.30 -1.00 -14.82
CA VAL A 68 1.67 0.33 -14.36
C VAL A 68 0.90 1.31 -15.22
N ALA A 69 -0.13 1.92 -14.66
CA ALA A 69 -0.84 2.99 -15.34
C ALA A 69 0.10 4.20 -15.42
N THR A 70 0.24 4.76 -16.63
CA THR A 70 1.01 5.98 -16.88
C THR A 70 0.07 7.18 -16.82
N PHE A 71 0.44 8.18 -16.03
CA PHE A 71 -0.34 9.39 -15.81
C PHE A 71 0.45 10.59 -16.36
N GLU A 72 -0.09 11.20 -17.42
CA GLU A 72 0.51 12.38 -18.04
C GLU A 72 0.39 13.61 -17.13
N ALA A 73 1.36 14.51 -17.20
CA ALA A 73 1.31 15.77 -16.48
C ALA A 73 0.29 16.73 -17.12
N ASN A 74 -0.48 17.44 -16.29
CA ASN A 74 -1.44 18.42 -16.81
C ASN A 74 -0.80 19.81 -16.86
N SER A 75 -0.40 20.22 -18.07
CA SER A 75 0.24 21.51 -18.35
C SER A 75 -0.66 22.72 -18.11
N SER A 76 -1.96 22.54 -17.95
CA SER A 76 -2.91 23.62 -17.64
C SER A 76 -2.97 23.95 -16.15
N LEU A 77 -2.36 23.10 -15.31
CA LEU A 77 -2.25 23.33 -13.88
C LEU A 77 -1.00 24.20 -13.60
N SER A 78 -1.23 25.42 -13.17
CA SER A 78 -0.19 26.32 -12.64
C SER A 78 -0.66 26.78 -11.27
N THR A 79 -0.23 26.09 -10.21
CA THR A 79 -0.67 26.40 -8.85
C THR A 79 0.52 26.72 -7.94
N GLU A 80 0.47 27.90 -7.32
CA GLU A 80 1.44 28.36 -6.31
C GLU A 80 1.39 27.51 -5.01
N GLN A 81 0.37 26.66 -4.86
CA GLN A 81 0.12 25.82 -3.68
C GLN A 81 0.30 24.31 -3.97
N SER A 82 1.08 23.94 -4.98
CA SER A 82 1.37 22.52 -5.26
C SER A 82 2.31 21.91 -4.22
N HIS A 83 2.01 20.69 -3.76
CA HIS A 83 2.92 19.89 -2.94
C HIS A 83 3.98 19.23 -3.84
N SER A 84 5.26 19.53 -3.62
CA SER A 84 6.36 18.87 -4.36
C SER A 84 6.61 17.47 -3.82
N LEU A 85 6.74 16.49 -4.71
CA LEU A 85 7.13 15.12 -4.36
C LEU A 85 8.59 14.97 -3.89
N SER A 86 9.33 16.07 -3.73
CA SER A 86 10.53 16.07 -2.89
C SER A 86 10.20 15.65 -1.44
N ASP A 87 8.99 15.96 -0.96
CA ASP A 87 8.37 15.30 0.18
C ASP A 87 7.38 14.25 -0.34
N PRO A 88 7.66 12.94 -0.19
CA PRO A 88 6.85 11.90 -0.80
C PRO A 88 5.46 11.80 -0.18
N GLN A 89 5.22 12.33 1.03
CA GLN A 89 3.93 12.24 1.73
C GLN A 89 3.05 13.45 1.44
N VAL A 90 1.95 13.19 0.74
CA VAL A 90 0.92 14.17 0.42
C VAL A 90 -0.25 14.00 1.38
N LYS A 91 -0.70 15.07 2.02
CA LYS A 91 -1.97 15.08 2.78
C LYS A 91 -3.11 15.53 1.87
N PRO A 92 -3.95 14.62 1.36
CA PRO A 92 -5.03 14.99 0.48
C PRO A 92 -6.12 15.77 1.21
N SER A 93 -6.76 16.72 0.52
CA SER A 93 -7.98 17.35 1.04
C SER A 93 -9.13 16.35 0.99
N ALA A 94 -9.86 16.19 2.12
CA ALA A 94 -11.05 15.35 2.18
C ALA A 94 -12.21 15.89 1.33
N ALA A 95 -12.26 17.19 1.11
CA ALA A 95 -13.21 17.86 0.23
C ALA A 95 -12.46 18.84 -0.67
N GLY A 96 -12.23 18.45 -1.93
CA GLY A 96 -11.57 19.29 -2.92
C GLY A 96 -10.47 18.58 -3.69
N SER A 97 -9.55 19.36 -4.24
CA SER A 97 -8.40 18.86 -5.00
C SER A 97 -7.10 19.24 -4.32
N THR A 98 -6.17 18.30 -4.30
CA THR A 98 -4.79 18.53 -3.89
C THR A 98 -3.92 18.53 -5.15
N PHE A 99 -3.03 19.50 -5.28
CA PHE A 99 -2.14 19.58 -6.44
C PHE A 99 -0.76 19.09 -6.05
N ILE A 100 -0.19 18.25 -6.90
CA ILE A 100 1.11 17.62 -6.70
C ILE A 100 2.03 18.05 -7.84
N LYS A 101 3.28 18.37 -7.52
CA LYS A 101 4.34 18.62 -8.50
C LYS A 101 5.33 17.45 -8.47
N VAL A 102 5.42 16.73 -9.58
CA VAL A 102 6.36 15.63 -9.81
C VAL A 102 7.62 16.23 -10.43
N ASP A 103 8.74 16.18 -9.71
CA ASP A 103 10.00 16.75 -10.18
C ASP A 103 10.75 15.82 -11.15
N GLN A 104 10.57 14.51 -11.05
CA GLN A 104 11.20 13.50 -11.90
C GLN A 104 10.16 12.54 -12.46
N ALA A 105 10.15 12.33 -13.77
CA ALA A 105 9.31 11.29 -14.36
C ALA A 105 9.81 9.90 -13.93
N GLY A 106 8.91 8.96 -13.67
CA GLY A 106 9.27 7.59 -13.34
C GLY A 106 8.17 6.80 -12.64
N GLN A 107 8.54 5.61 -12.18
CA GLN A 107 7.61 4.74 -11.44
C GLN A 107 7.60 5.06 -9.96
N TYR A 108 6.40 5.21 -9.42
CA TYR A 108 6.13 5.48 -8.01
C TYR A 108 5.29 4.36 -7.42
N ARG A 109 5.71 3.84 -6.28
CA ARG A 109 4.91 2.98 -5.43
C ARG A 109 4.03 3.85 -4.54
N ILE A 110 2.73 3.59 -4.58
CA ILE A 110 1.79 4.27 -3.70
C ILE A 110 1.64 3.52 -2.38
N ILE A 111 1.75 4.24 -1.27
CA ILE A 111 1.47 3.73 0.08
C ILE A 111 0.51 4.71 0.73
N VAL A 112 -0.54 4.23 1.38
CA VAL A 112 -1.53 5.09 2.04
C VAL A 112 -1.60 4.78 3.52
N ASN A 113 -1.78 5.83 4.34
CA ASN A 113 -2.08 5.69 5.75
C ASN A 113 -3.56 5.97 5.97
N ILE A 114 -4.29 4.91 6.35
CA ILE A 114 -5.74 4.91 6.37
C ILE A 114 -6.30 4.31 7.65
N MET A 115 -7.53 4.68 7.98
CA MET A 115 -8.26 4.20 9.15
C MET A 115 -9.76 4.17 8.89
N SER A 116 -10.48 3.19 9.44
CA SER A 116 -11.95 3.23 9.57
C SER A 116 -12.41 2.88 10.99
N PRO A 117 -13.30 3.72 11.56
CA PRO A 117 -13.90 3.47 12.87
C PRO A 117 -15.17 2.59 12.79
N GLU A 118 -15.61 2.19 11.60
CA GLU A 118 -16.92 1.55 11.39
C GLU A 118 -17.03 0.12 12.00
N PRO A 119 -18.26 -0.36 12.27
CA PRO A 119 -18.53 -1.69 12.83
C PRO A 119 -18.10 -2.85 11.92
N GLU A 120 -18.06 -4.05 12.52
CA GLU A 120 -17.42 -5.29 12.03
C GLU A 120 -17.74 -5.74 10.58
N LEU A 121 -18.89 -5.34 10.02
CA LEU A 121 -19.33 -5.74 8.68
C LEU A 121 -19.30 -4.59 7.65
N ALA A 122 -18.83 -3.41 8.03
CA ALA A 122 -18.79 -2.25 7.15
C ALA A 122 -17.58 -2.33 6.22
N GLN A 123 -17.82 -2.17 4.92
CA GLN A 123 -16.78 -2.00 3.91
C GLN A 123 -16.73 -0.53 3.52
N SER A 124 -15.55 0.08 3.59
CA SER A 124 -15.32 1.46 3.15
C SER A 124 -14.44 1.48 1.91
N ALA A 125 -14.67 2.44 1.02
CA ALA A 125 -13.95 2.54 -0.24
C ALA A 125 -13.81 4.01 -0.62
N CYS A 126 -12.60 4.38 -1.05
CA CYS A 126 -12.31 5.69 -1.62
C CYS A 126 -11.63 5.49 -2.96
N ASN A 127 -12.17 6.16 -3.96
CA ASN A 127 -11.54 6.33 -5.24
C ASN A 127 -10.56 7.51 -5.14
N VAL A 128 -9.30 7.25 -5.47
CA VAL A 128 -8.29 8.29 -5.63
C VAL A 128 -8.13 8.52 -7.11
N THR A 129 -8.34 9.75 -7.57
CA THR A 129 -8.08 10.10 -8.97
C THR A 129 -6.83 10.97 -9.09
N LEU A 130 -6.00 10.65 -10.08
CA LEU A 130 -4.88 11.47 -10.52
C LEU A 130 -5.17 11.90 -11.95
N ASN A 131 -5.31 13.20 -12.20
CA ASN A 131 -5.69 13.74 -13.51
C ASN A 131 -6.89 13.01 -14.14
N ASP A 132 -7.93 12.76 -13.31
CA ASP A 132 -9.18 12.08 -13.68
C ASP A 132 -9.06 10.58 -14.04
N GLN A 133 -7.87 9.97 -13.92
CA GLN A 133 -7.67 8.53 -13.97
C GLN A 133 -7.77 7.91 -12.57
N LEU A 134 -8.46 6.76 -12.47
CA LEU A 134 -8.92 6.17 -11.20
C LEU A 134 -7.95 5.14 -10.62
N ILE A 135 -7.66 5.28 -9.33
CA ILE A 135 -7.06 4.27 -8.46
C ILE A 135 -8.04 4.00 -7.32
N THR A 136 -8.62 2.81 -7.27
CA THR A 136 -9.56 2.47 -6.18
C THR A 136 -8.81 1.94 -4.96
N ILE A 137 -9.01 2.59 -3.81
CA ILE A 137 -8.61 2.10 -2.50
C ILE A 137 -9.83 1.47 -1.85
N GLN A 138 -9.76 0.16 -1.61
CA GLN A 138 -10.74 -0.54 -0.79
C GLN A 138 -10.07 -1.01 0.47
N MET A 139 -10.78 -0.89 1.59
CA MET A 139 -10.36 -1.53 2.83
C MET A 139 -11.54 -2.09 3.59
N ASN A 140 -11.22 -3.07 4.41
CA ASN A 140 -12.11 -3.53 5.47
C ASN A 140 -11.77 -2.77 6.76
N ARG A 141 -12.50 -3.07 7.84
CA ARG A 141 -12.31 -2.48 9.17
C ARG A 141 -10.84 -2.50 9.62
N THR A 142 -10.36 -1.37 10.15
CA THR A 142 -9.05 -1.23 10.81
C THR A 142 -9.14 -1.15 12.34
N GLU A 143 -10.35 -1.34 12.89
CA GLU A 143 -10.66 -1.19 14.33
C GLU A 143 -10.32 0.20 14.89
N GLY A 144 -10.39 1.24 14.06
CA GLY A 144 -9.96 2.59 14.43
C GLY A 144 -8.43 2.76 14.53
N LYS A 145 -7.64 1.75 14.16
CA LYS A 145 -6.18 1.86 14.08
C LYS A 145 -5.77 2.40 12.72
N TRP A 146 -4.76 3.26 12.73
CA TRP A 146 -4.08 3.68 11.50
C TRP A 146 -3.22 2.54 10.98
N ILE A 147 -3.44 2.17 9.72
CA ILE A 147 -2.65 1.15 9.05
C ILE A 147 -2.03 1.74 7.79
N ARG A 148 -0.84 1.24 7.46
CA ARG A 148 -0.23 1.48 6.16
C ARG A 148 -0.68 0.40 5.20
N GLN A 149 -1.14 0.80 4.03
CA GLN A 149 -1.51 -0.11 2.95
C GLN A 149 -0.72 0.25 1.70
N LYS A 150 0.05 -0.72 1.20
CA LYS A 150 0.76 -0.60 -0.07
C LYS A 150 -0.23 -0.83 -1.23
N LEU A 151 -0.15 -0.02 -2.27
CA LEU A 151 -1.01 -0.11 -3.44
C LEU A 151 -0.18 -0.45 -4.69
N VAL A 152 -0.82 -0.35 -5.85
CA VAL A 152 -0.20 -0.56 -7.18
C VAL A 152 0.94 0.43 -7.43
N LYS A 153 1.84 0.08 -8.35
CA LYS A 153 2.78 1.04 -8.94
C LYS A 153 2.06 1.86 -9.99
N ILE A 154 2.46 3.12 -10.11
CA ILE A 154 2.03 4.04 -11.16
C ILE A 154 3.26 4.68 -11.80
N GLU A 155 3.15 5.10 -13.04
CA GLU A 155 4.17 5.89 -13.72
C GLU A 155 3.67 7.32 -13.83
N LEU A 156 4.46 8.27 -13.32
CA LEU A 156 4.13 9.70 -13.35
C LEU A 156 5.10 10.40 -14.27
N GLU A 157 4.58 11.28 -15.12
CA GLU A 157 5.42 12.24 -15.84
C GLU A 157 5.86 13.39 -14.93
N ALA A 158 6.94 14.08 -15.30
CA ALA A 158 7.34 15.28 -14.59
C ALA A 158 6.36 16.43 -14.90
N GLY A 159 5.87 17.11 -13.86
CA GLY A 159 4.93 18.21 -14.00
C GLY A 159 3.86 18.22 -12.91
N PHE A 160 2.71 18.82 -13.20
CA PHE A 160 1.64 19.00 -12.22
C PHE A 160 0.53 17.97 -12.39
N HIS A 161 0.06 17.44 -11.27
CA HIS A 161 -1.02 16.48 -11.20
C HIS A 161 -2.07 16.93 -10.18
N GLN A 162 -3.33 16.70 -10.51
CA GLN A 162 -4.45 16.93 -9.62
C GLN A 162 -4.87 15.61 -8.98
N LEU A 163 -4.79 15.56 -7.65
CA LEU A 163 -5.26 14.47 -6.80
C LEU A 163 -6.67 14.82 -6.26
N LYS A 164 -7.63 13.92 -6.41
CA LYS A 164 -8.95 14.04 -5.75
C LYS A 164 -9.31 12.75 -5.02
N LEU A 165 -10.04 12.92 -3.93
CA LEU A 165 -10.64 11.82 -3.18
C LEU A 165 -12.14 11.80 -3.45
N ASP A 166 -12.66 10.62 -3.78
CA ASP A 166 -14.08 10.35 -3.94
C ASP A 166 -14.48 9.18 -3.03
N PHE A 167 -15.17 9.49 -1.94
CA PHE A 167 -15.58 8.52 -0.93
C PHE A 167 -16.86 7.80 -1.35
N VAL A 168 -16.68 6.72 -2.11
CA VAL A 168 -17.79 5.87 -2.62
C VAL A 168 -18.57 5.20 -1.49
N LYS A 169 -17.86 4.76 -0.44
CA LYS A 169 -18.48 4.23 0.79
C LYS A 169 -17.90 4.97 1.99
N PRO A 170 -18.74 5.61 2.83
CA PRO A 170 -18.29 6.41 3.97
C PRO A 170 -17.53 5.56 5.00
N GLY A 171 -16.82 6.25 5.91
CA GLY A 171 -16.10 5.63 7.03
C GLY A 171 -14.59 5.49 6.85
N LEU A 172 -14.07 5.62 5.62
CA LEU A 172 -12.63 5.66 5.36
C LEU A 172 -12.07 7.06 5.65
N GLN A 173 -10.99 7.12 6.43
CA GLN A 173 -10.18 8.30 6.64
C GLN A 173 -8.78 8.07 6.09
N ILE A 174 -8.22 9.09 5.45
CA ILE A 174 -6.87 9.08 4.86
C ILE A 174 -6.09 10.21 5.50
N ASP A 175 -4.95 9.90 6.12
CA ASP A 175 -4.05 10.92 6.69
C ASP A 175 -3.06 11.40 5.62
N TRP A 176 -2.39 10.47 4.94
CA TRP A 176 -1.47 10.77 3.86
C TRP A 176 -1.42 9.69 2.79
N ILE A 177 -0.97 10.09 1.60
CA ILE A 177 -0.62 9.25 0.47
C ILE A 177 0.85 9.49 0.15
N GLU A 178 1.66 8.45 0.24
CA GLU A 178 3.09 8.47 -0.05
C GLU A 178 3.37 7.99 -1.48
N PHE A 179 4.13 8.78 -2.22
CA PHE A 179 4.62 8.49 -3.56
C PHE A 179 6.10 8.15 -3.49
N LYS A 180 6.43 6.88 -3.33
CA LYS A 180 7.82 6.43 -3.21
C LYS A 180 8.38 6.00 -4.57
N GLN A 181 9.38 6.73 -5.08
CA GLN A 181 10.05 6.36 -6.34
C GLN A 181 10.69 4.96 -6.24
N VAL A 182 10.56 4.17 -7.31
CA VAL A 182 11.04 2.78 -7.41
C VAL A 182 12.26 2.68 -8.32
#